data_AF-A0A9D5X2E0-F1
#
_entry.id   AF-A0A9D5X2E0-F1
#
_cell.length_a   1.000
_cell.length_b   1.000
_cell.length_c   1.000
_cell.angle_alpha   90.00
_cell.angle_beta   90.00
_cell.angle_gamma   90.00
#
_symmetry.space_group_name_H-M   'P 1'
#
loop_
_entity.id
_entity.type
_entity.pdbx_description
1 polymer ?
#
loop_
_entity_poly.entity_id
_entity_poly.type
_entity_poly.pdbx_seq_one_letter_code
_entity_poly.pdbx_strand_id
1 'polypeptide(L)' 'MFFVLLYSMKGYVKYLGLISVLAGLALFAIHIIFNIKGNSLLFSGLALVIVGAIAHVELEKRI' A
#
# COMPACT_ATOMS: atom_id res chain seq x y z
N MET A 1 -16.04 10.50 -8.72
CA MET A 1 -14.93 11.27 -9.35
C MET A 1 -13.57 10.58 -9.24
N PHE A 2 -13.20 9.96 -8.11
CA PHE A 2 -11.89 9.32 -7.89
C PHE A 2 -11.55 8.20 -8.90
N PHE A 3 -12.51 7.34 -9.23
CA PHE A 3 -12.33 6.24 -10.19
C PHE A 3 -12.07 6.69 -11.64
N VAL A 4 -12.56 7.87 -12.05
CA VAL A 4 -12.36 8.42 -13.40
C VAL A 4 -10.93 8.94 -13.58
N LEU A 5 -10.35 9.53 -12.53
CA LEU A 5 -8.94 9.92 -12.50
C LEU A 5 -8.00 8.71 -12.53
N LEU A 6 -8.32 7.65 -11.77
CA LEU A 6 -7.59 6.37 -11.81
C LEU A 6 -7.61 5.74 -13.21
N TYR A 7 -8.73 5.80 -13.92
CA TYR A 7 -8.85 5.25 -15.27
C TYR A 7 -8.06 6.04 -16.32
N SER A 8 -7.87 7.36 -16.13
CA SER A 8 -7.11 8.20 -17.07
C SER A 8 -5.59 8.12 -16.88
N MET A 9 -5.12 7.64 -15.72
CA MET A 9 -3.69 7.52 -15.38
C MET A 9 -3.23 6.07 -15.28
N LYS A 10 -3.66 5.17 -16.19
CA LYS A 10 -3.38 3.72 -16.17
C LYS A 10 -1.92 3.35 -15.86
N GLY A 11 -0.94 4.15 -16.29
CA GLY A 11 0.48 3.96 -15.96
C GLY A 11 0.88 4.32 -14.52
N TYR A 12 0.27 5.32 -13.90
CA TYR A 12 0.58 5.78 -12.54
C TYR A 12 -0.03 4.89 -11.45
N VAL A 13 -1.09 4.17 -11.76
CA VAL A 13 -1.74 3.29 -10.78
C VAL A 13 -0.84 2.09 -10.41
N LYS A 14 0.05 1.68 -11.32
CA LYS A 14 1.12 0.70 -10.99
C LYS A 14 2.02 1.20 -9.85
N TYR A 15 2.34 2.49 -9.84
CA TYR A 15 3.13 3.12 -8.78
C TYR A 15 2.33 3.30 -7.49
N LEU A 16 1.01 3.45 -7.54
CA LEU A 16 0.18 3.56 -6.33
C LEU A 16 0.25 2.29 -5.47
N GLY A 17 0.21 1.09 -6.08
CA GLY A 17 0.39 -0.17 -5.35
C GLY A 17 1.77 -0.27 -4.68
N LEU A 18 2.81 0.16 -5.40
CA LEU A 18 4.19 0.19 -4.91
C LEU A 18 4.38 1.20 -3.77
N ILE A 19 3.78 2.39 -3.87
CA ILE A 19 3.75 3.41 -2.82
C ILE A 19 3.02 2.89 -1.58
N SER A 20 1.92 2.15 -1.75
CA SER A 20 1.18 1.54 -0.63
C SER A 20 2.02 0.50 0.12
N VAL A 21 2.76 -0.35 -0.62
CA VAL A 21 3.71 -1.30 0.00
C VAL A 21 4.81 -0.56 0.75
N LEU A 22 5.38 0.49 0.16
CA LEU A 22 6.43 1.29 0.77
C LEU A 22 5.94 1.99 2.05
N ALA A 23 4.72 2.54 2.03
CA ALA A 23 4.08 3.16 3.18
C ALA A 23 3.81 2.16 4.32
N GLY A 24 3.38 0.94 3.99
CA GLY A 24 3.21 -0.14 4.96
C GLY A 24 4.53 -0.54 5.62
N LEU A 25 5.62 -0.59 4.84
CA LEU A 25 6.96 -0.86 5.36
C LEU A 25 7.48 0.26 6.27
N ALA A 26 7.21 1.52 5.91
CA ALA A 26 7.55 2.67 6.75
C ALA A 26 6.81 2.63 8.09
N LEU A 27 5.53 2.25 8.09
CA LEU A 27 4.75 2.03 9.32
C LEU A 27 5.36 0.94 10.21
N PHE A 28 5.86 -0.15 9.62
CA PHE A 28 6.61 -1.18 10.34
C PHE A 28 7.88 -0.62 10.99
N ALA A 29 8.68 0.14 10.24
CA ALA A 29 9.90 0.75 10.76
C ALA A 29 9.61 1.71 11.91
N ILE A 30 8.58 2.56 11.79
CA ILE A 30 8.14 3.48 12.85
C ILE A 30 7.69 2.69 14.08
N HIS A 31 6.93 1.61 13.89
CA HIS A 31 6.48 0.79 15.01
C HIS A 31 7.66 0.19 15.80
N ILE A 32 8.68 -0.31 15.09
CA ILE A 32 9.89 -0.86 15.70
C ILE A 32 10.69 0.24 16.43
N ILE A 33 10.89 1.40 15.81
CA ILE A 33 11.66 2.51 16.39
C ILE A 33 10.98 3.07 17.64
N PHE A 34 9.66 3.26 17.61
CA PHE A 34 8.91 3.81 18.74
C PHE A 34 8.52 2.77 19.81
N ASN A 35 8.82 1.49 19.58
CA ASN A 35 8.53 0.39 20.51
C ASN A 35 7.10 0.45 21.10
N ILE A 36 6.13 0.70 20.21
CA ILE A 36 4.74 0.93 20.60
C ILE A 36 4.19 -0.38 21.17
N LYS A 37 3.74 -0.35 22.43
CA LYS A 37 3.13 -1.51 23.09
C LYS A 37 1.74 -1.79 22.51
N GLY A 38 1.68 -2.66 21.51
CA GLY A 38 0.43 -3.17 20.94
C GLY A 38 0.55 -3.49 19.45
N ASN A 39 0.12 -4.67 19.04
CA ASN A 39 0.29 -5.17 17.68
C ASN A 39 -0.59 -4.46 16.63
N SER A 40 -1.49 -3.56 17.05
CA SER A 40 -2.44 -2.88 16.17
C SER A 40 -1.75 -2.15 15.00
N LEU A 41 -0.64 -1.47 15.26
CA LEU A 41 0.11 -0.76 14.20
C LEU A 41 0.79 -1.74 13.22
N LEU A 42 1.30 -2.87 13.71
CA LEU A 42 1.89 -3.92 12.87
C LEU A 42 0.83 -4.55 11.97
N PHE A 43 -0.35 -4.85 12.52
CA PHE A 43 -1.48 -5.37 11.73
C PHE A 43 -1.96 -4.37 10.69
N SER A 44 -2.02 -3.08 11.04
CA SER A 44 -2.35 -2.02 10.08
C SER A 44 -1.31 -1.91 8.96
N GLY A 45 -0.01 -1.99 9.30
CA GLY A 45 1.07 -1.99 8.30
C GLY A 45 0.99 -3.21 7.38
N LEU A 46 0.73 -4.40 7.94
CA LEU A 46 0.55 -5.65 7.20
C LEU A 46 -0.64 -5.57 6.23
N ALA A 47 -1.78 -5.09 6.70
CA ALA A 47 -2.96 -4.90 5.86
C ALA A 47 -2.65 -3.95 4.69
N LEU A 48 -1.93 -2.86 4.95
CA LEU A 48 -1.53 -1.89 3.91
C LEU A 48 -0.60 -2.50 2.86
N VAL A 49 0.35 -3.34 3.28
CA VAL A 49 1.25 -4.08 2.38
C VAL A 49 0.47 -5.07 1.53
N ILE A 50 -0.43 -5.85 2.14
CA ILE A 50 -1.24 -6.85 1.44
C ILE A 50 -2.16 -6.17 0.40
N VAL A 51 -2.88 -5.13 0.80
CA VAL A 51 -3.76 -4.37 -0.11
C VAL A 51 -2.94 -3.71 -1.23
N GLY A 52 -1.78 -3.13 -0.90
CA GLY A 52 -0.88 -2.53 -1.89
C GLY A 52 -0.35 -3.55 -2.89
N ALA A 53 0.02 -4.75 -2.43
CA ALA A 53 0.51 -5.83 -3.27
C ALA A 53 -0.60 -6.41 -4.17
N ILE A 54 -1.79 -6.66 -3.63
CA ILE A 54 -2.95 -7.12 -4.43
C ILE A 54 -3.29 -6.07 -5.49
N ALA A 55 -3.37 -4.80 -5.10
CA ALA A 55 -3.64 -3.71 -6.04
C ALA A 55 -2.57 -3.64 -7.13
N HIS A 56 -1.29 -3.82 -6.81
CA HIS A 56 -0.22 -3.83 -7.79
C HIS A 56 -0.35 -5.01 -8.77
N VAL A 57 -0.59 -6.22 -8.28
CA VAL A 57 -0.69 -7.45 -9.08
C VAL A 57 -1.95 -7.45 -9.96
N GLU A 58 -3.10 -7.03 -9.43
CA GLU A 58 -4.35 -6.99 -10.19
C GLU A 58 -4.33 -5.92 -11.28
N LEU A 59 -3.61 -4.80 -11.05
CA LEU A 59 -3.37 -3.81 -12.08
C LEU A 59 -2.38 -4.26 -13.15
N GLU A 60 -1.34 -4.99 -12.78
CA GLU A 60 -0.39 -5.55 -13.75
C GLU A 60 -1.08 -6.55 -14.69
N LYS A 61 -2.06 -7.32 -14.20
CA LYS A 61 -2.86 -8.25 -15.02
C LYS A 61 -3.90 -7.58 -15.94
N ARG A 62 -4.23 -6.30 -15.74
CA ARG A 62 -5.25 -5.56 -16.51
C ARG A 62 -4.66 -4.65 -17.60
N ILE A 63 -3.33 -4.59 -17.72
CA ILE A 63 -2.59 -3.90 -18.79
C ILE A 63 -2.24 -4.92 -19.86
#